data_AF-A0AAN9YQH5-F1
#
_entry.id   AF-A0AAN9YQH5-F1
#
_cell.length_a   1.000
_cell.length_b   1.000
_cell.length_c   1.000
_cell.angle_alpha   90.00
_cell.angle_beta   90.00
_cell.angle_gamma   90.00
#
_symmetry.space_group_name_H-M   'P 1'
#
loop_
_entity.id
_entity.type
_entity.pdbx_description
1 polymer ?
#
loop_
_entity_poly.entity_id
_entity_poly.type
_entity_poly.pdbx_seq_one_letter_code
_entity_poly.pdbx_strand_id
1 'polypeptide(L)'
;MQAFRQRAASFYAFLGAVPLSYLGYSVSRPGENGEPSSLSQWLNGFEHLSSTWEERNDVRTHAIEQAAHDKHLFLNAGKSGYVDLKMPELINSGSPISVPAGHYANLDHVTEHYRRKYAEEEERKAKKLLQKREQAQAEAQAQT
;
A
#
# COMPACT_ATOMS: atom_id res chain seq x y z
N MET A 1 11.84 -64.13 -37.47
CA MET A 1 10.67 -63.74 -36.65
C MET A 1 10.57 -62.23 -36.36
N GLN A 2 11.67 -61.49 -36.17
CA GLN A 2 11.62 -60.06 -35.79
C GLN A 2 11.16 -59.10 -36.91
N ALA A 3 11.55 -59.34 -38.17
CA ALA A 3 11.21 -58.46 -39.29
C ALA A 3 9.71 -58.40 -39.64
N PHE A 4 8.97 -59.49 -39.40
CA PHE A 4 7.52 -59.53 -39.65
C PHE A 4 6.73 -58.69 -38.61
N ARG A 5 7.16 -58.72 -37.35
CA ARG A 5 6.57 -57.90 -36.28
C ARG A 5 6.78 -56.40 -36.53
N GLN A 6 7.94 -55.99 -37.03
CA GLN A 6 8.18 -54.59 -37.37
C GLN A 6 7.29 -54.09 -38.51
N ARG A 7 7.11 -54.88 -39.58
CA ARG A 7 6.25 -54.50 -40.71
C ARG A 7 4.77 -54.40 -40.30
N ALA A 8 4.30 -55.31 -39.46
CA ALA A 8 2.95 -55.25 -38.90
C ALA A 8 2.77 -54.02 -37.99
N ALA A 9 3.73 -53.72 -37.12
CA ALA A 9 3.68 -52.55 -36.24
C ALA A 9 3.60 -51.23 -37.04
N SER A 10 4.42 -51.09 -38.09
CA SER A 10 4.37 -49.92 -38.97
C SER A 10 3.01 -49.81 -39.68
N PHE A 11 2.46 -50.92 -40.18
CA PHE A 11 1.15 -50.94 -40.85
C PHE A 11 0.04 -50.45 -39.92
N TYR A 12 -0.05 -50.97 -38.68
CA TYR A 12 -1.03 -50.52 -37.72
C TYR A 12 -0.81 -49.07 -37.28
N ALA A 13 0.44 -48.61 -37.17
CA ALA A 13 0.75 -47.22 -36.90
C ALA A 13 0.22 -46.29 -37.99
N PHE A 14 0.40 -46.61 -39.27
CA PHE A 14 -0.17 -45.84 -40.37
C PHE A 14 -1.70 -45.91 -40.41
N LEU A 15 -2.27 -47.09 -40.14
CA LEU A 15 -3.72 -47.29 -40.14
C LEU A 15 -4.42 -46.48 -39.03
N GLY A 16 -3.73 -46.20 -37.93
CA GLY A 16 -4.19 -45.26 -36.89
C GLY A 16 -3.86 -43.80 -37.21
N ALA A 17 -2.66 -43.51 -37.73
CA ALA A 17 -2.20 -42.15 -37.95
C ALA A 17 -2.99 -41.40 -39.04
N VAL A 18 -3.40 -42.09 -40.11
CA VAL A 18 -4.17 -41.48 -41.21
C VAL A 18 -5.56 -40.99 -40.78
N PRO A 19 -6.42 -41.81 -40.14
CA PRO A 19 -7.70 -41.31 -39.65
C PRO A 19 -7.53 -40.30 -38.50
N LEU A 20 -6.51 -40.47 -37.64
CA LEU A 20 -6.24 -39.51 -36.57
C LEU A 20 -5.85 -38.13 -37.12
N SER A 21 -5.00 -38.08 -38.16
CA SER A 21 -4.61 -36.82 -38.79
C SER A 21 -5.77 -36.17 -39.52
N TYR A 22 -6.63 -36.96 -40.18
CA TYR A 22 -7.84 -36.47 -40.82
C TYR A 22 -8.83 -35.88 -39.81
N LEU A 23 -9.06 -36.57 -38.68
CA LEU A 23 -9.89 -36.06 -37.59
C LEU A 23 -9.31 -34.79 -36.99
N GLY A 24 -8.00 -34.78 -36.72
CA GLY A 24 -7.30 -33.59 -36.24
C GLY A 24 -7.48 -32.40 -37.17
N TYR A 25 -7.27 -32.60 -38.48
CA TYR A 25 -7.49 -31.58 -39.50
C TYR A 25 -8.94 -31.09 -39.55
N SER A 26 -9.91 -32.00 -39.44
CA SER A 26 -11.33 -31.68 -39.47
C SER A 26 -11.79 -30.82 -38.28
N VAL A 27 -11.14 -30.99 -37.12
CA VAL A 27 -11.44 -30.26 -35.88
C VAL A 27 -10.65 -28.96 -35.80
N SER A 28 -9.46 -28.89 -36.40
CA SER A 28 -8.61 -27.69 -36.39
C SER A 28 -8.92 -26.69 -37.50
N ARG A 29 -9.59 -27.10 -38.59
CA ARG A 29 -9.89 -26.19 -39.69
C ARG A 29 -10.91 -25.11 -39.26
N PRO A 30 -10.74 -23.86 -39.68
CA PRO A 30 -11.75 -22.83 -39.51
C PRO A 30 -13.01 -23.14 -40.34
N GLY A 31 -14.16 -22.62 -39.90
CA GLY A 31 -15.41 -22.75 -40.65
C GLY A 31 -15.36 -22.04 -42.00
N GLU A 32 -16.28 -22.39 -42.92
CA GLU A 32 -16.36 -21.82 -44.29
C GLU A 32 -16.45 -20.28 -44.30
N ASN A 33 -16.98 -19.70 -43.20
CA ASN A 33 -17.18 -18.27 -43.02
C ASN A 33 -16.10 -17.59 -42.16
N GLY A 34 -14.97 -18.25 -41.90
CA GLY A 34 -13.89 -17.70 -41.05
C GLY A 34 -14.17 -17.78 -39.54
N GLU A 35 -15.15 -18.58 -39.13
CA GLU A 35 -15.45 -18.82 -37.72
C GLU A 35 -14.31 -19.62 -37.04
N PRO A 36 -14.03 -19.34 -35.76
CA PRO A 36 -12.98 -20.05 -35.02
C PRO A 36 -13.28 -21.56 -34.98
N SER A 37 -12.24 -22.37 -35.09
CA SER A 37 -12.39 -23.83 -35.05
C SER A 37 -12.99 -24.28 -33.71
N SER A 38 -13.61 -25.45 -33.68
CA SER A 38 -14.17 -26.04 -32.45
C SER A 38 -13.10 -26.20 -31.36
N LEU A 39 -11.87 -26.51 -31.77
CA LEU A 39 -10.71 -26.59 -30.87
C LEU A 39 -10.36 -25.22 -30.28
N SER A 40 -10.37 -24.18 -31.11
CA SER A 40 -10.12 -22.80 -30.67
C SER A 40 -11.20 -22.33 -29.70
N GLN A 41 -12.47 -22.65 -29.94
CA GLN A 41 -13.56 -22.30 -29.05
C GLN A 41 -13.48 -23.01 -27.69
N TRP A 42 -13.04 -24.27 -27.68
CA TRP A 42 -12.76 -25.00 -26.45
C TRP A 42 -11.56 -24.42 -25.69
N LEU A 43 -10.47 -24.08 -26.40
CA LEU A 43 -9.30 -23.42 -25.81
C LEU A 43 -9.65 -22.03 -25.23
N ASN A 44 -10.48 -21.25 -25.92
CA ASN A 44 -10.97 -19.95 -25.45
C ASN A 44 -11.75 -20.07 -24.12
N GLY A 45 -12.33 -21.25 -23.81
CA GLY A 45 -12.93 -21.51 -22.50
C GLY A 45 -11.95 -21.44 -21.33
N PHE A 46 -10.65 -21.68 -21.59
CA PHE A 46 -9.59 -21.59 -20.59
C PHE A 46 -8.93 -20.20 -20.53
N GLU A 47 -9.28 -19.28 -21.43
CA GLU A 47 -8.77 -17.89 -21.45
C GLU A 47 -9.06 -17.17 -20.12
N HIS A 48 -10.11 -17.56 -19.39
CA HIS A 48 -10.37 -16.97 -18.06
C HIS A 48 -9.24 -17.24 -17.06
N LEU A 49 -8.43 -18.30 -17.27
CA LEU A 49 -7.37 -18.67 -16.35
C LEU A 49 -6.20 -17.71 -16.50
N SER A 50 -5.85 -17.33 -17.73
CA SER A 50 -4.82 -16.32 -17.97
C SER A 50 -5.26 -14.95 -17.45
N SER A 51 -6.50 -14.53 -17.76
CA SER A 51 -6.99 -13.21 -17.32
C SER A 51 -7.08 -13.08 -15.80
N THR A 52 -7.58 -14.10 -15.09
CA THR A 52 -7.63 -14.09 -13.62
C THR A 52 -6.25 -14.13 -12.98
N TRP A 53 -5.26 -14.74 -13.63
CA TRP A 53 -3.88 -14.73 -13.15
C TRP A 53 -3.23 -13.38 -13.37
N GLU A 54 -3.46 -12.76 -14.52
CA GLU A 54 -3.02 -11.41 -14.84
C GLU A 54 -3.57 -10.39 -13.84
N GLU A 55 -4.88 -10.37 -13.61
CA GLU A 55 -5.54 -9.47 -12.66
C GLU A 55 -4.97 -9.62 -11.23
N ARG A 56 -4.76 -10.86 -10.77
CA ARG A 56 -4.16 -11.11 -9.45
C ARG A 56 -2.71 -10.65 -9.36
N ASN A 57 -1.95 -10.83 -10.43
CA ASN A 57 -0.56 -10.41 -10.47
C ASN A 57 -0.43 -8.88 -10.50
N ASP A 58 -1.33 -8.21 -11.21
CA ASP A 58 -1.42 -6.76 -11.25
C ASP A 58 -1.69 -6.17 -9.85
N VAL A 59 -2.74 -6.64 -9.17
CA VAL A 59 -3.08 -6.21 -7.80
C VAL A 59 -1.93 -6.47 -6.82
N ARG A 60 -1.25 -7.62 -6.91
CA ARG A 60 -0.09 -7.92 -6.06
C ARG A 60 1.08 -6.99 -6.32
N THR A 61 1.34 -6.68 -7.59
CA THR A 61 2.44 -5.79 -7.99
C THR A 61 2.17 -4.39 -7.46
N HIS A 62 0.97 -3.86 -7.68
CA HIS A 62 0.56 -2.58 -7.12
C HIS A 62 0.63 -2.52 -5.59
N ALA A 63 0.21 -3.58 -4.90
CA ALA A 63 0.31 -3.65 -3.43
C ALA A 63 1.77 -3.62 -2.95
N ILE A 64 2.68 -4.33 -3.63
CA ILE A 64 4.11 -4.34 -3.32
C ILE A 64 4.74 -2.97 -3.60
N GLU A 65 4.39 -2.33 -4.72
CA GLU A 65 4.87 -1.00 -5.09
C GLU A 65 4.44 0.06 -4.08
N GLN A 66 3.17 0.04 -3.66
CA GLN A 66 2.66 0.94 -2.63
C GLN A 66 3.36 0.70 -1.28
N ALA A 67 3.51 -0.56 -0.86
CA ALA A 67 4.21 -0.89 0.38
C ALA A 67 5.68 -0.46 0.35
N ALA A 68 6.35 -0.58 -0.81
CA ALA A 68 7.72 -0.11 -0.99
C ALA A 68 7.80 1.42 -0.92
N HIS A 69 6.87 2.13 -1.57
CA HIS A 69 6.75 3.58 -1.52
C HIS A 69 6.56 4.07 -0.07
N ASP A 70 5.63 3.48 0.66
CA ASP A 70 5.35 3.86 2.05
C ASP A 70 6.54 3.56 2.97
N LYS A 71 7.23 2.43 2.77
CA LYS A 71 8.47 2.14 3.48
C LYS A 71 9.54 3.20 3.20
N HIS A 72 9.71 3.62 1.96
CA HIS A 72 10.64 4.70 1.61
C HIS A 72 10.27 6.02 2.30
N LEU A 73 8.97 6.33 2.39
CA LEU A 73 8.49 7.50 3.11
C LEU A 73 8.82 7.38 4.60
N PHE A 74 8.57 6.25 5.25
CA PHE A 74 8.85 6.09 6.68
C PHE A 74 10.34 6.03 7.04
N LEU A 75 11.19 5.55 6.14
CA LEU A 75 12.63 5.54 6.36
C LEU A 75 13.26 6.94 6.25
N ASN A 76 12.70 7.80 5.39
CA ASN A 76 13.22 9.14 5.14
C ASN A 76 12.48 10.25 5.91
N ALA A 77 11.24 10.00 6.34
CA ALA A 77 10.54 10.85 7.29
C ALA A 77 11.29 10.76 8.61
N GLY A 78 12.16 11.74 8.89
CA GLY A 78 12.97 11.77 10.10
C GLY A 78 12.15 11.41 11.33
N LYS A 79 12.65 10.47 12.14
CA LYS A 79 11.97 10.05 13.37
C LYS A 79 11.59 11.27 14.18
N SER A 80 10.31 11.42 14.55
CA SER A 80 9.92 12.41 15.53
C SER A 80 10.66 12.08 16.83
N GLY A 81 11.45 13.03 17.34
CA GLY A 81 12.07 12.90 18.66
C GLY A 81 11.05 12.89 19.81
N TYR A 82 9.78 13.12 19.49
CA TYR A 82 8.66 13.18 20.42
C TYR A 82 7.75 11.97 20.19
N VAL A 83 7.46 11.26 21.28
CA VAL A 83 6.43 10.22 21.33
C VAL A 83 5.16 10.89 21.82
N ASP A 84 4.17 11.06 20.94
CA ASP A 84 2.85 11.51 21.36
C ASP A 84 2.17 10.41 22.16
N LEU A 85 1.96 10.68 23.45
CA LEU A 85 1.19 9.80 24.33
C LEU A 85 -0.29 9.94 23.95
N LYS A 86 -0.95 8.82 23.63
CA LYS A 86 -2.41 8.81 23.36
C LYS A 86 -3.24 9.32 24.53
N MET A 87 -2.69 9.27 25.75
CA MET A 87 -3.37 9.64 26.97
C MET A 87 -2.39 10.39 27.90
N PRO A 88 -2.19 11.71 27.69
CA PRO A 88 -1.21 12.50 28.43
C PRO A 88 -1.54 12.66 29.92
N GLU A 89 -2.80 12.50 30.31
CA GLU A 89 -3.25 12.55 31.71
C GLU A 89 -2.72 11.39 32.57
N LEU A 90 -2.26 10.28 31.97
CA LEU A 90 -1.72 9.13 32.69
C LEU A 90 -0.25 9.25 33.08
N ILE A 91 0.45 10.34 32.72
CA ILE A 91 1.88 10.52 33.02
C ILE A 91 2.19 10.35 34.53
N ASN A 92 1.23 10.71 35.39
CA ASN A 92 1.33 10.54 36.84
C ASN A 92 0.27 9.58 37.42
N SER A 93 -0.42 8.79 36.60
CA SER A 93 -1.35 7.79 37.13
C SER A 93 -0.57 6.58 37.66
N GLY A 94 -0.70 6.29 38.95
CA GLY A 94 -0.09 5.12 39.57
C GLY A 94 -0.95 4.58 40.71
N SER A 95 -0.49 3.51 41.34
CA SER A 95 -1.16 2.93 42.52
C SER A 95 -1.21 3.97 43.64
N PRO A 96 -2.37 4.18 44.30
CA PRO A 96 -2.48 5.11 45.43
C PRO A 96 -1.78 4.60 46.70
N ILE A 97 -1.44 3.31 46.76
CA ILE A 97 -0.80 2.66 47.90
C ILE A 97 0.51 2.00 47.49
N SER A 98 1.46 1.96 48.43
CA SER A 98 2.71 1.21 48.34
C SER A 98 3.68 1.68 47.23
N VAL A 99 3.78 2.99 47.00
CA VAL A 99 4.73 3.57 46.04
C VAL A 99 6.03 3.95 46.76
N PRO A 100 7.19 3.37 46.40
CA PRO A 100 8.47 3.77 46.98
C PRO A 100 8.84 5.20 46.58
N ALA A 101 9.58 5.90 47.44
CA ALA A 101 10.05 7.25 47.15
C ALA A 101 10.90 7.26 45.86
N GLY A 102 10.61 8.21 44.95
CA GLY A 102 11.30 8.34 43.66
C GLY A 102 10.71 7.54 42.50
N HIS A 103 9.54 6.91 42.67
CA HIS A 103 8.87 6.16 41.59
C HIS A 103 8.40 7.04 40.42
N TYR A 104 7.93 8.25 40.70
CA TYR A 104 7.51 9.19 39.66
C TYR A 104 8.70 10.00 39.16
N ALA A 105 8.76 10.23 37.85
CA ALA A 105 9.78 11.09 37.25
C ALA A 105 9.62 12.54 37.75
N ASN A 106 10.74 13.20 38.04
CA ASN A 106 10.71 14.63 38.34
C ASN A 106 10.41 15.42 37.05
N LEU A 107 9.29 16.17 37.05
CA LEU A 107 8.80 16.98 35.93
C LEU A 107 9.07 18.48 36.11
N ASP A 108 9.89 18.89 37.08
CA ASP A 108 10.18 20.30 37.39
C ASP A 108 10.75 21.02 36.17
N HIS A 109 11.72 20.41 35.49
CA HIS A 109 12.32 20.97 34.27
C HIS A 109 11.29 21.21 33.16
N VAL A 110 10.33 20.30 32.96
CA VAL A 110 9.27 20.42 31.96
C VAL A 110 8.33 21.58 32.36
N THR A 111 7.99 21.64 33.64
CA THR A 111 7.15 22.71 34.20
C THR A 111 7.79 24.08 34.02
N GLU A 112 9.08 24.21 34.33
CA GLU A 112 9.85 25.44 34.13
C GLU A 112 9.93 25.86 32.66
N HIS A 113 10.17 24.90 31.76
CA HIS A 113 10.17 25.16 30.32
C HIS A 113 8.85 25.76 29.84
N TYR A 114 7.70 25.19 30.25
CA TYR A 114 6.39 25.70 29.84
C TYR A 114 6.03 27.03 30.52
N ARG A 115 6.44 27.24 31.79
CA ARG A 115 6.31 28.55 32.46
C ARG A 115 7.06 29.64 31.70
N ARG A 116 8.29 29.36 31.25
CA ARG A 116 9.08 30.30 30.44
C ARG A 116 8.40 30.60 29.11
N LYS A 117 7.94 29.56 28.39
CA LYS A 117 7.18 29.73 27.13
C LYS A 117 5.93 30.58 27.32
N TYR A 118 5.21 30.40 28.43
CA TYR A 118 4.01 31.18 28.74
C TYR A 118 4.35 32.66 28.95
N ALA A 119 5.39 32.97 29.73
CA ALA A 119 5.85 34.34 29.96
C ALA A 119 6.27 35.03 28.65
N GLU A 120 7.04 34.34 27.80
CA GLU A 120 7.45 34.85 26.47
C GLU A 120 6.24 35.18 25.58
N GLU A 121 5.21 34.33 25.61
CA GLU A 121 3.97 34.54 24.86
C GLU A 121 3.13 35.71 25.41
N GLU A 122 3.07 35.90 26.73
CA GLU A 122 2.40 37.06 27.33
C GLU A 122 3.11 38.37 26.97
N GLU A 123 4.44 38.42 27.03
CA GLU A 123 5.20 39.58 26.59
C GLU A 123 4.97 39.89 25.10
N ARG A 124 4.93 38.85 24.25
CA ARG A 124 4.64 38.99 22.82
C ARG A 124 3.25 39.57 22.58
N LYS A 125 2.25 39.10 23.32
CA LYS A 125 0.87 39.62 23.25
C LYS A 125 0.81 41.07 23.73
N ALA A 126 1.45 41.39 24.85
CA ALA A 126 1.50 42.76 25.38
C ALA A 126 2.13 43.73 24.37
N LYS A 127 3.26 43.38 23.75
CA LYS A 127 3.92 44.19 22.71
C LYS A 127 3.00 44.43 21.51
N LYS A 128 2.31 43.40 21.03
CA LYS A 128 1.33 43.53 19.92
C LYS A 128 0.15 44.44 20.27
N LEU A 129 -0.34 44.36 21.52
CA LEU A 129 -1.44 45.22 21.99
C LEU A 129 -1.00 46.68 22.08
N LEU A 130 0.22 46.95 22.55
CA LEU A 130 0.78 48.30 22.59
C LEU A 130 0.94 48.88 21.17
N GLN A 131 1.54 48.12 20.26
CA GLN A 131 1.70 48.55 18.85
C GLN A 131 0.35 48.83 18.19
N LYS A 132 -0.66 47.98 18.39
CA LYS A 132 -2.00 48.19 17.85
C LYS A 132 -2.68 49.44 18.43
N ARG A 133 -2.44 49.72 19.71
CA ARG A 133 -2.95 50.94 20.37
C ARG A 133 -2.29 52.20 19.82
N GLU A 134 -0.98 52.17 19.60
CA GLU A 134 -0.22 53.26 19.00
C GLU A 134 -0.68 53.54 17.56
N GLN A 135 -0.90 52.49 16.76
CA GLN A 135 -1.44 52.60 15.40
C GLN A 135 -2.84 53.22 15.39
N ALA A 136 -3.75 52.76 16.26
CA ALA A 136 -5.08 53.34 16.37
C ALA A 136 -5.08 54.81 16.82
N GLN A 137 -4.11 55.20 17.67
CA GLN A 137 -3.93 56.60 18.07
C GLN A 137 -3.38 57.46 16.94
N ALA A 138 -2.45 56.95 16.14
CA ALA A 138 -1.93 57.64 14.96
C ALA A 138 -3.00 57.82 13.87
N GLU A 139 -3.85 56.81 13.66
CA GLU A 139 -4.99 56.89 12.73
C GLU A 139 -6.05 57.91 13.21
N ALA A 140 -6.32 57.97 14.52
CA ALA A 140 -7.24 58.97 15.08
C ALA A 140 -6.69 60.40 14.99
N GLN A 141 -5.37 60.59 15.13
CA GLN A 141 -4.70 61.89 14.96
C GLN A 141 -4.60 62.34 13.49
N ALA A 142 -4.60 61.40 12.54
CA ALA A 142 -4.62 61.71 11.10
C ALA A 142 -6.02 62.05 10.55
N GLN A 143 -7.08 61.80 11.33
CA GLN A 143 -8.48 62.06 10.96
C GLN A 143 -9.04 63.37 11.57
N THR A 144 -8.30 64.03 12.45
CA THR A 144 -8.57 65.39 12.97
C THR A 144 -7.76 66.43 12.22
#